data_AF-A0A5E4KA59-F1
#
_entry.id   AF-A0A5E4KA59-F1
#
_cell.length_a   1.000
_cell.length_b   1.000
_cell.length_c   1.000
_cell.angle_alpha   90.00
_cell.angle_beta   90.00
_cell.angle_gamma   90.00
#
_symmetry.space_group_name_H-M   'P 1'
#
loop_
_entity.id
_entity.type
_entity.pdbx_description
1 polymer ?
#
loop_
_entity_poly.entity_id
_entity_poly.type
_entity_poly.pdbx_seq_one_letter_code
_entity_poly.pdbx_strand_id
1 'polypeptide(L)'
;MNGSWLLVALVLIIFTFGAVGLGMAISAVSEDMISFQAISMLVGFPSMFATGVFYPLGSAPDWMRWIAYMVPLTYANDAMRTIMIKGQSLAFIANDLIILIFFAIFYFALGVYLFRREV
;
A
#
# COMPACT_ATOMS: atom_id res chain seq x y z
N MET A 1 14.68 -20.45 -3.28
CA MET A 1 13.60 -19.49 -2.93
C MET A 1 12.41 -20.31 -2.45
N ASN A 2 12.26 -20.49 -1.13
CA ASN A 2 11.21 -21.37 -0.55
C ASN A 2 9.90 -20.61 -0.25
N GLY A 3 9.76 -19.37 -0.72
CA GLY A 3 8.55 -18.58 -0.52
C GLY A 3 7.39 -19.11 -1.35
N SER A 4 6.21 -19.22 -0.74
CA SER A 4 4.98 -19.58 -1.44
C SER A 4 4.57 -18.46 -2.40
N TRP A 5 4.70 -18.71 -3.70
CA TRP A 5 4.25 -17.78 -4.75
C TRP A 5 2.76 -17.43 -4.64
N LEU A 6 1.96 -18.36 -4.11
CA LEU A 6 0.54 -18.12 -3.87
C LEU A 6 0.31 -17.04 -2.80
N LEU A 7 1.11 -17.03 -1.74
CA LEU A 7 1.03 -16.00 -0.70
C LEU A 7 1.48 -14.63 -1.22
N VAL A 8 2.53 -14.61 -2.06
CA VAL A 8 2.97 -13.38 -2.73
C VAL A 8 1.86 -12.82 -3.62
N ALA A 9 1.23 -13.66 -4.43
CA ALA A 9 0.12 -13.26 -5.28
C ALA A 9 -1.05 -12.71 -4.45
N LEU A 10 -1.38 -13.34 -3.32
CA LEU A 10 -2.44 -12.88 -2.42
C LEU A 10 -2.14 -11.48 -1.85
N VAL A 11 -0.92 -11.24 -1.36
CA VAL A 11 -0.50 -9.91 -0.85
C VAL A 11 -0.61 -8.86 -1.95
N LEU A 12 -0.11 -9.16 -3.16
CA LEU A 12 -0.14 -8.23 -4.29
C LEU A 12 -1.56 -7.91 -4.76
N ILE A 13 -2.47 -8.90 -4.78
CA ILE A 13 -3.88 -8.68 -5.15
C ILE A 13 -4.55 -7.73 -4.15
N ILE A 14 -4.38 -7.96 -2.85
CA ILE A 14 -4.97 -7.11 -1.81
C ILE A 14 -4.40 -5.69 -1.89
N PHE A 15 -3.07 -5.58 -2.02
CA PHE A 15 -2.41 -4.28 -2.17
C PHE A 15 -2.90 -3.53 -3.42
N THR A 16 -2.98 -4.22 -4.57
CA THR A 16 -3.45 -3.63 -5.82
C THR A 16 -4.89 -3.15 -5.72
N PHE A 17 -5.76 -3.91 -5.04
CA PHE A 17 -7.14 -3.49 -4.81
C PHE A 17 -7.22 -2.17 -4.03
N GLY A 18 -6.41 -2.01 -2.98
CA GLY A 18 -6.30 -0.75 -2.25
C GLY A 18 -5.69 0.38 -3.06
N ALA A 19 -4.66 0.10 -3.85
CA ALA A 19 -4.04 1.08 -4.74
C ALA A 19 -5.01 1.59 -5.82
N VAL A 20 -5.86 0.72 -6.36
CA VAL A 20 -6.93 1.10 -7.29
C VAL A 20 -7.96 1.98 -6.60
N GLY A 21 -8.36 1.67 -5.36
CA GLY A 21 -9.24 2.53 -4.57
C GLY A 21 -8.67 3.93 -4.34
N LEU A 22 -7.36 4.02 -4.05
CA LEU A 22 -6.66 5.29 -3.92
C LEU A 22 -6.59 6.05 -5.26
N GLY A 23 -6.33 5.36 -6.36
CA GLY A 23 -6.39 5.94 -7.70
C GLY A 23 -7.77 6.48 -8.05
N MET A 24 -8.84 5.75 -7.70
CA MET A 24 -10.21 6.24 -7.85
C MET A 24 -10.47 7.50 -7.02
N ALA A 25 -10.01 7.53 -5.77
CA ALA A 25 -10.15 8.71 -4.90
C ALA A 25 -9.41 9.93 -5.47
N ILE A 26 -8.21 9.74 -6.02
CA ILE A 26 -7.45 10.83 -6.67
C ILE A 26 -8.16 11.28 -7.95
N SER A 27 -8.69 10.35 -8.75
CA SER A 27 -9.45 10.68 -9.96
C SER A 27 -10.68 11.51 -9.64
N ALA A 28 -11.33 11.26 -8.51
CA ALA A 28 -12.54 11.96 -8.06
C ALA A 28 -12.29 13.35 -7.43
N VAL A 29 -11.06 13.84 -7.47
CA VAL A 29 -10.69 15.20 -7.04
C VAL A 29 -9.84 15.92 -8.09
N SER A 30 -9.61 15.28 -9.23
CA SER A 30 -8.73 15.79 -10.28
C SER A 30 -9.58 16.34 -11.41
N GLU A 31 -9.40 17.62 -11.75
CA GLU A 31 -10.15 18.27 -12.83
C GLU A 31 -9.72 17.77 -14.22
N ASP A 32 -8.46 17.33 -14.35
CA ASP A 32 -7.86 16.92 -15.62
C ASP A 32 -6.78 15.84 -15.42
N MET A 33 -6.35 15.25 -16.55
CA MET A 33 -5.37 14.15 -16.54
C MET A 33 -3.98 14.57 -16.02
N ILE A 34 -3.58 15.83 -16.21
CA ILE A 34 -2.30 16.35 -15.71
C ILE A 34 -2.38 16.47 -14.18
N SER A 35 -3.47 17.01 -13.65
CA SER A 35 -3.71 17.09 -12.20
C SER A 35 -3.72 15.71 -11.54
N PHE A 36 -4.40 14.73 -12.15
CA PHE A 36 -4.40 13.34 -11.68
C PHE A 36 -2.98 12.75 -11.62
N GLN A 37 -2.20 12.92 -12.68
CA GLN A 37 -0.81 12.43 -12.72
C GLN A 37 0.08 13.14 -11.70
N ALA A 38 -0.08 14.45 -11.53
CA ALA A 38 0.69 15.24 -10.57
C ALA A 38 0.43 14.78 -9.13
N ILE A 39 -0.84 14.59 -8.74
CA ILE A 39 -1.20 14.10 -7.40
C ILE A 39 -0.71 12.66 -7.22
N SER A 40 -0.89 11.80 -8.22
CA SER A 40 -0.41 10.42 -8.18
C SER A 40 1.11 10.33 -8.00
N MET A 41 1.87 11.21 -8.67
CA MET A 41 3.32 11.31 -8.48
C MET A 41 3.68 11.85 -7.09
N LEU A 42 2.98 12.88 -6.61
CA LEU A 42 3.21 13.48 -5.28
C LEU A 42 2.95 12.48 -4.15
N VAL A 43 2.00 11.56 -4.32
CA VAL A 43 1.72 10.49 -3.35
C VAL A 43 2.67 9.31 -3.55
N GLY A 44 2.80 8.85 -4.79
CA GLY A 44 3.57 7.65 -5.14
C GLY A 44 5.06 7.80 -4.88
N PHE A 45 5.68 8.90 -5.32
CA PHE A 45 7.12 9.07 -5.24
C PHE A 45 7.63 9.10 -3.78
N PRO A 46 7.11 9.92 -2.86
CA PRO A 46 7.53 9.90 -1.46
C PRO A 46 7.22 8.57 -0.76
N SER A 47 6.12 7.90 -1.14
CA SER A 47 5.76 6.60 -0.56
C SER A 47 6.82 5.53 -0.81
N MET A 48 7.47 5.54 -1.99
CA MET A 48 8.54 4.59 -2.32
C MET A 48 9.76 4.78 -1.40
N PHE A 49 10.06 6.02 -1.02
CA PHE A 49 11.14 6.30 -0.09
C PHE A 49 10.74 5.99 1.35
N ALA A 50 9.51 6.28 1.76
CA ALA A 50 9.06 6.11 3.15
C ALA A 50 8.88 4.64 3.58
N THR A 51 8.53 3.74 2.66
CA THR A 51 7.98 2.40 2.98
C THR A 51 9.03 1.30 3.18
N GLY A 52 10.27 1.68 3.47
CA GLY A 52 11.34 0.73 3.79
C GLY A 52 11.78 -0.17 2.61
N VAL A 53 11.46 0.22 1.37
CA VAL A 53 11.96 -0.42 0.15
C VAL A 53 13.49 -0.33 0.09
N PHE A 54 14.03 0.85 0.43
CA PHE A 54 15.46 1.13 0.36
C PHE A 54 16.21 0.86 1.67
N TYR A 55 15.51 0.81 2.80
CA TYR A 55 16.13 0.65 4.13
C TYR A 55 15.22 -0.15 5.08
N PRO A 56 15.78 -0.93 6.02
CA PRO A 56 14.98 -1.58 7.04
C PRO A 56 14.27 -0.54 7.93
N LEU A 57 12.97 -0.69 8.14
CA LEU A 57 12.20 0.19 9.04
C LEU A 57 12.72 0.14 10.49
N GLY A 58 13.38 -0.95 10.88
CA GLY A 58 14.03 -1.09 12.18
C GLY A 58 15.20 -0.13 12.42
N SER A 59 15.79 0.47 11.39
CA SER A 59 16.89 1.44 11.52
C SER A 59 16.46 2.88 11.17
N ALA A 60 15.20 3.10 10.82
CA ALA A 60 14.67 4.43 10.53
C ALA A 60 14.48 5.26 11.81
N PRO A 61 14.67 6.59 11.77
CA PRO A 61 14.28 7.48 12.86
C PRO A 61 12.78 7.39 13.12
N ASP A 62 12.36 7.65 14.37
CA ASP A 62 10.97 7.42 14.79
C ASP A 62 9.95 8.21 13.97
N TRP A 63 10.25 9.48 13.64
CA TRP A 63 9.38 10.31 12.81
C TRP A 63 9.11 9.70 11.43
N MET A 64 10.10 9.02 10.85
CA MET A 64 9.99 8.40 9.53
C MET A 64 9.19 7.10 9.61
N ARG A 65 9.27 6.36 10.73
CA ARG A 65 8.44 5.17 10.97
C ARG A 65 6.96 5.53 11.04
N TRP A 66 6.61 6.62 11.71
CA TRP A 66 5.21 7.07 11.79
C TRP A 66 4.62 7.31 10.41
N ILE A 67 5.35 7.98 9.52
CA ILE A 67 4.93 8.22 8.14
C ILE A 67 4.83 6.88 7.39
N ALA A 68 5.83 5.99 7.53
CA ALA A 68 5.84 4.71 6.85
C ALA A 68 4.63 3.83 7.22
N TYR A 69 4.23 3.77 8.50
CA TYR A 69 3.08 2.99 8.94
C TYR A 69 1.73 3.54 8.46
N MET A 70 1.67 4.79 8.00
CA MET A 70 0.47 5.34 7.35
C MET A 70 0.32 4.88 5.89
N VAL A 71 1.34 4.23 5.33
CA VAL A 71 1.35 3.83 3.93
C VAL A 71 1.16 2.31 3.81
N PRO A 72 0.16 1.81 3.06
CA PRO A 72 -0.11 0.38 2.92
C PRO A 72 1.07 -0.38 2.28
N LEU A 73 1.85 0.29 1.42
CA LEU A 73 3.02 -0.28 0.75
C LEU A 73 4.05 -0.82 1.75
N THR A 74 4.14 -0.24 2.95
CA THR A 74 5.01 -0.73 4.03
C THR A 74 4.68 -2.18 4.42
N TYR A 75 3.40 -2.48 4.61
CA TYR A 75 2.92 -3.81 5.02
C TYR A 75 3.05 -4.82 3.87
N ALA A 76 2.83 -4.39 2.63
CA ALA A 76 3.09 -5.23 1.46
C ALA A 76 4.57 -5.62 1.36
N ASN A 77 5.48 -4.66 1.55
CA ASN A 77 6.92 -4.92 1.52
C ASN A 77 7.36 -5.87 2.64
N ASP A 78 6.86 -5.70 3.87
CA ASP A 78 7.23 -6.57 4.99
C ASP A 78 6.70 -8.00 4.82
N ALA A 79 5.46 -8.14 4.37
CA ALA A 79 4.87 -9.43 4.04
C ALA A 79 5.66 -10.14 2.93
N MET A 80 5.99 -9.43 1.85
CA MET A 80 6.81 -9.97 0.76
C MET A 80 8.20 -10.38 1.23
N ARG A 81 8.85 -9.56 2.07
CA ARG A 81 10.17 -9.89 2.64
C ARG A 81 10.10 -11.14 3.51
N THR A 82 9.05 -11.27 4.31
CA THR A 82 8.81 -12.41 5.19
C THR A 82 8.54 -13.70 4.41
N ILE A 83 7.78 -13.63 3.30
CA ILE A 83 7.52 -14.80 2.45
C ILE A 83 8.78 -15.17 1.63
N MET A 84 9.36 -14.21 0.92
CA MET A 84 10.38 -14.48 -0.11
C MET A 84 11.77 -14.70 0.48
N ILE A 85 12.13 -13.95 1.53
CA ILE A 85 13.46 -14.02 2.14
C ILE A 85 13.46 -14.97 3.33
N LYS A 86 12.48 -14.83 4.25
CA LYS A 86 12.44 -15.66 5.46
C LYS A 86 11.76 -17.02 5.26
N GLY A 87 11.06 -17.22 4.13
CA GLY A 87 10.37 -18.49 3.84
C GLY A 87 9.24 -18.83 4.82
N GLN A 88 8.70 -17.83 5.51
CA GLN A 88 7.72 -18.00 6.57
C GLN A 88 6.31 -18.23 6.01
N SER A 89 5.45 -18.86 6.81
CA SER A 89 4.07 -19.21 6.45
C SER A 89 3.08 -18.05 6.71
N LEU A 90 1.82 -18.26 6.32
CA LEU A 90 0.73 -17.28 6.45
C LEU A 90 0.59 -16.66 7.86
N ALA A 91 0.88 -17.44 8.91
CA ALA A 91 0.75 -16.98 10.29
C ALA A 91 1.63 -15.75 10.60
N PHE A 92 2.78 -15.64 9.95
CA PHE A 92 3.75 -14.56 10.19
C PHE A 92 3.42 -13.27 9.41
N ILE A 93 2.53 -13.35 8.41
CA ILE A 93 2.09 -12.19 7.62
C ILE A 93 0.62 -11.83 7.89
N ALA A 94 -0.04 -12.53 8.82
CA ALA A 94 -1.46 -12.35 9.09
C ALA A 94 -1.79 -10.91 9.51
N ASN A 95 -0.92 -10.30 10.31
CA ASN A 95 -1.09 -8.91 10.74
C ASN A 95 -0.97 -7.92 9.55
N ASP A 96 0.02 -8.13 8.67
CA ASP A 96 0.19 -7.31 7.46
C ASP A 96 -1.02 -7.43 6.54
N LEU A 97 -1.57 -8.64 6.39
CA LEU A 97 -2.76 -8.89 5.58
C LEU A 97 -3.99 -8.18 6.14
N ILE A 98 -4.20 -8.22 7.46
CA ILE A 98 -5.33 -7.52 8.10
C ILE A 98 -5.24 -6.02 7.84
N ILE A 99 -4.04 -5.44 7.99
CA ILE A 99 -3.83 -4.01 7.78
C ILE A 99 -3.99 -3.65 6.30
N LEU A 100 -3.47 -4.47 5.37
CA LEU A 100 -3.67 -4.28 3.94
C LEU A 100 -5.14 -4.33 3.54
N ILE A 101 -5.90 -5.28 4.08
CA ILE A 101 -7.35 -5.38 3.84
C ILE A 101 -8.07 -4.14 4.38
N PHE A 102 -7.71 -3.69 5.58
CA PHE A 102 -8.26 -2.46 6.15
C PHE A 102 -8.03 -1.25 5.23
N PHE A 103 -6.79 -1.04 4.77
CA PHE A 103 -6.48 0.03 3.82
C PHE A 103 -7.20 -0.14 2.50
N ALA A 104 -7.31 -1.37 2.00
CA ALA A 104 -7.99 -1.64 0.74
C ALA A 104 -9.49 -1.27 0.80
N ILE A 105 -10.18 -1.66 1.87
CA ILE A 105 -11.57 -1.27 2.13
C ILE A 105 -11.67 0.25 2.32
N PHE A 106 -10.77 0.84 3.10
CA PHE A 106 -10.77 2.27 3.38
C PHE A 106 -10.62 3.11 2.10
N TYR A 107 -9.61 2.84 1.27
CA TYR A 107 -9.39 3.59 0.03
C TYR A 107 -10.48 3.34 -0.99
N PHE A 108 -11.01 2.12 -1.08
CA PHE A 108 -12.12 1.84 -1.97
C PHE A 108 -13.40 2.58 -1.54
N ALA A 109 -13.74 2.55 -0.26
CA ALA A 109 -14.89 3.28 0.29
C ALA A 109 -14.72 4.80 0.12
N LEU A 110 -13.51 5.31 0.33
CA LEU A 110 -13.17 6.71 0.11
C LEU A 110 -13.35 7.07 -1.38
N GLY A 111 -12.82 6.27 -2.30
CA GLY A 111 -12.98 6.48 -3.73
C GLY A 111 -14.44 6.53 -4.16
N VAL A 112 -15.26 5.56 -3.72
CA VAL A 112 -16.70 5.54 -4.01
C VAL A 112 -17.43 6.76 -3.43
N TYR A 113 -17.07 7.18 -2.22
CA TYR A 113 -17.68 8.33 -1.56
C TYR A 113 -17.35 9.65 -2.27
N LEU A 114 -16.09 9.86 -2.66
CA LEU A 114 -15.68 11.06 -3.39
C LEU A 114 -16.28 11.09 -4.80
N PHE A 115 -16.26 9.96 -5.50
CA PHE A 115 -16.83 9.86 -6.84
C PHE A 115 -18.34 10.19 -6.86
N ARG A 116 -19.08 9.78 -5.81
CA ARG A 116 -20.50 10.14 -5.64
C ARG A 116 -20.76 11.62 -5.35
N ARG A 117 -19.77 12.40 -4.94
CA ARG A 117 -19.94 13.85 -4.68
C ARG A 117 -19.72 14.69 -5.93
N GLU A 118 -19.03 14.15 -6.91
CA GLU A 118 -18.65 14.84 -8.14
C GLU A 118 -19.69 14.66 -9.26
N VAL A 119 -20.47 13.57 -9.18
CA VAL A 119 -21.66 13.29 -10.03
C VAL A 119 -22.91 13.88 -9.41
#